data_AF-A0AAU9C542-F1
#
_entry.id   AF-A0AAU9C542-F1
#
_cell.length_a   1.000
_cell.length_b   1.000
_cell.length_c   1.000
_cell.angle_alpha   90.00
_cell.angle_beta   90.00
_cell.angle_gamma   90.00
#
_symmetry.space_group_name_H-M   'P 1'
#
loop_
_entity.id
_entity.type
_entity.pdbx_description
1 polymer ?
#
loop_
_entity_poly.entity_id
_entity_poly.type
_entity_poly.pdbx_seq_one_letter_code
_entity_poly.pdbx_strand_id
1 'polypeptide(L)'
;MELTLFILVCIAMAMDIATGYALACKEHNVSSSKMREGLWHKLAWMGIIGVAWFVQLAGEVLSQIDPSLMQPATGLEVIASIGVTGICALCLWNELVSVVENLCAINPDINDKLGRAFKNTEREQEAKTLIDPNKGGEAHA
;
A
#
# COMPACT_ATOMS: atom_id res chain seq x y z
N MET A 1 9.81 -6.44 -12.16
CA MET A 1 8.98 -6.54 -10.94
C MET A 1 8.78 -5.17 -10.33
N GLU A 2 9.85 -4.43 -10.01
CA GLU A 2 9.78 -3.07 -9.45
C GLU A 2 8.97 -2.07 -10.30
N LEU A 3 9.15 -2.05 -11.62
CA LEU A 3 8.37 -1.15 -12.50
C LEU A 3 6.87 -1.47 -12.48
N THR A 4 6.50 -2.75 -12.43
CA THR A 4 5.11 -3.16 -12.33
C THR A 4 4.50 -2.72 -11.00
N LEU A 5 5.25 -2.86 -9.91
CA LEU A 5 4.83 -2.44 -8.57
C LEU A 5 4.63 -0.92 -8.51
N PHE A 6 5.55 -0.15 -9.09
CA PHE A 6 5.44 1.31 -9.20
C PHE A 6 4.19 1.73 -9.98
N ILE A 7 3.92 1.10 -11.12
CA ILE A 7 2.70 1.37 -11.90
C ILE A 7 1.45 1.09 -11.08
N LEU A 8 1.41 -0.03 -10.34
CA LEU A 8 0.28 -0.36 -9.45
C LEU A 8 0.08 0.68 -8.35
N VAL A 9 1.17 1.19 -7.75
CA VAL A 9 1.08 2.28 -6.76
C VAL A 9 0.49 3.54 -7.39
N CYS A 10 0.96 3.95 -8.57
CA CYS A 10 0.40 5.11 -9.26
C CYS A 10 -1.10 4.94 -9.57
N ILE A 11 -1.54 3.74 -9.97
CA ILE A 11 -2.95 3.44 -10.19
C ILE A 11 -3.74 3.52 -8.87
N ALA A 12 -3.22 2.96 -7.78
CA ALA A 12 -3.86 3.01 -6.47
C ALA A 12 -4.03 4.45 -5.96
N MET A 13 -2.99 5.28 -6.09
CA MET A 13 -3.06 6.71 -5.75
C MET A 13 -4.07 7.47 -6.61
N ALA A 14 -4.13 7.17 -7.92
CA ALA A 14 -5.10 7.79 -8.81
C ALA A 14 -6.54 7.40 -8.43
N MET A 15 -6.78 6.13 -8.06
CA MET A 15 -8.06 5.70 -7.52
C MET A 15 -8.40 6.42 -6.23
N ASP A 16 -7.45 6.54 -5.30
CA ASP A 16 -7.72 7.21 -4.02
C ASP A 16 -8.04 8.69 -4.20
N ILE A 17 -7.30 9.39 -5.05
CA ILE A 17 -7.58 10.79 -5.41
C ILE A 17 -8.98 10.89 -6.02
N ALA A 18 -9.36 9.98 -6.92
CA ALA A 18 -10.68 9.98 -7.52
C ALA A 18 -11.80 9.72 -6.50
N THR A 19 -11.64 8.73 -5.61
CA THR A 19 -12.63 8.42 -4.58
C THR A 19 -12.71 9.51 -3.51
N GLY A 20 -11.57 10.08 -3.09
CA GLY A 20 -11.54 11.20 -2.16
C GLY A 20 -12.17 12.48 -2.74
N TYR A 21 -11.95 12.73 -4.04
CA TYR A 21 -12.61 13.84 -4.73
C TYR A 21 -14.13 13.61 -4.84
N ALA A 22 -14.56 12.40 -5.19
CA ALA A 22 -15.99 12.06 -5.24
C ALA A 22 -16.67 12.23 -3.87
N LEU A 23 -16.00 11.84 -2.78
CA LEU A 23 -16.47 12.11 -1.42
C LEU A 23 -16.57 13.61 -1.13
N ALA A 24 -15.53 14.38 -1.47
CA ALA A 24 -15.54 15.83 -1.25
C ALA A 24 -16.64 16.54 -2.07
N CYS A 25 -16.99 16.04 -3.26
CA CYS A 25 -18.14 16.51 -4.03
C CYS A 25 -19.46 16.22 -3.32
N LYS A 26 -19.64 15.00 -2.79
CA LYS A 26 -20.83 14.62 -2.00
C LYS A 26 -21.00 15.49 -0.75
N GLU A 27 -19.90 15.87 -0.10
CA GLU A 27 -19.88 16.73 1.09
C GLU A 27 -19.87 18.24 0.77
N HIS A 28 -19.91 18.63 -0.51
CA HIS A 28 -19.76 20.02 -0.98
C HIS A 28 -18.51 20.75 -0.43
N ASN A 29 -17.44 20.02 -0.15
CA ASN A 29 -16.25 20.53 0.54
C ASN A 29 -14.93 20.29 -0.24
N VAL A 30 -15.01 20.45 -1.55
CA VAL A 30 -13.92 20.21 -2.52
C VAL A 30 -12.72 21.16 -2.31
N SER A 31 -12.88 22.29 -1.63
CA SER A 31 -11.76 23.21 -1.34
C SER A 31 -11.28 23.21 0.11
N SER A 32 -11.62 22.17 0.89
CA SER A 32 -11.17 22.08 2.28
C SER A 32 -9.64 22.07 2.41
N SER A 33 -9.14 22.62 3.51
CA SER A 33 -7.76 22.40 3.97
C SER A 33 -7.43 20.92 4.06
N LYS A 34 -8.39 20.10 4.54
CA LYS A 34 -8.29 18.64 4.65
C LYS A 34 -7.97 17.96 3.31
N MET A 35 -8.64 18.34 2.21
CA MET A 35 -8.38 17.77 0.89
C MET A 35 -6.99 18.14 0.37
N ARG A 36 -6.57 19.40 0.57
CA ARG A 36 -5.21 19.84 0.18
C ARG A 36 -4.13 19.10 0.97
N GLU A 37 -4.33 18.94 2.27
CA GLU A 37 -3.39 18.23 3.14
C GLU A 37 -3.27 16.75 2.75
N GLY A 38 -4.39 16.09 2.41
CA GLY A 38 -4.40 14.73 1.87
C GLY A 38 -3.62 14.61 0.56
N LEU A 39 -3.70 15.60 -0.34
CA LEU A 39 -2.92 15.63 -1.59
C LEU A 39 -1.42 15.86 -1.32
N TRP A 40 -1.06 16.76 -0.41
CA TRP A 40 0.35 16.99 -0.04
C TRP A 40 0.99 15.77 0.60
N HIS A 41 0.25 15.05 1.46
CA HIS A 41 0.74 13.82 2.06
C HIS A 41 1.04 12.75 1.00
N LYS A 42 0.15 12.60 0.01
CA LYS A 42 0.36 11.72 -1.14
C LYS A 42 1.56 12.12 -1.98
N LEU A 43 1.71 13.42 -2.27
CA LEU A 43 2.87 13.91 -3.02
C LEU A 43 4.19 13.62 -2.30
N ALA A 44 4.20 13.68 -0.96
CA ALA A 44 5.37 13.30 -0.16
C ALA A 44 5.72 11.81 -0.31
N TRP A 45 4.72 10.92 -0.32
CA TRP A 45 4.93 9.50 -0.61
C TRP A 45 5.51 9.26 -2.00
N MET A 46 5.01 9.97 -3.03
CA MET A 46 5.59 9.94 -4.37
C MET A 46 7.04 10.43 -4.38
N GLY A 47 7.37 11.44 -3.59
CA GLY A 47 8.74 11.92 -3.40
C GLY A 47 9.66 10.84 -2.83
N ILE A 48 9.22 10.13 -1.79
CA ILE A 48 9.98 9.03 -1.18
C ILE A 48 10.20 7.89 -2.17
N ILE A 49 9.18 7.50 -2.93
CA ILE A 49 9.32 6.47 -3.99
C ILE A 49 10.31 6.93 -5.06
N GLY A 50 10.24 8.21 -5.48
CA GLY A 50 11.18 8.80 -6.43
C GLY A 50 12.63 8.77 -5.92
N VAL A 51 12.86 9.08 -4.64
CA VAL A 51 14.18 8.97 -4.01
C VAL A 51 14.67 7.54 -3.98
N ALA A 52 13.81 6.58 -3.62
CA ALA A 52 14.16 5.16 -3.61
C ALA A 52 14.57 4.68 -5.02
N TRP A 53 13.83 5.09 -6.04
CA TRP A 53 14.15 4.80 -7.44
C TRP A 53 15.46 5.43 -7.90
N PHE A 54 15.72 6.68 -7.50
CA PHE A 54 16.97 7.37 -7.79
C PHE A 54 18.18 6.65 -7.18
N VAL A 55 18.07 6.19 -5.92
CA VAL A 55 19.12 5.41 -5.26
C VAL A 55 19.36 4.09 -5.99
N GLN A 56 18.30 3.43 -6.47
CA GLN A 56 18.44 2.20 -7.25
C GLN A 56 19.16 2.44 -8.58
N LEU A 57 18.79 3.47 -9.33
CA LEU A 57 19.48 3.84 -10.58
C LEU A 57 20.95 4.21 -10.33
N ALA A 58 21.23 4.92 -9.22
CA ALA A 58 22.61 5.24 -8.84
C ALA A 58 23.42 3.97 -8.53
N GLY A 59 22.82 2.98 -7.86
CA GLY A 59 23.41 1.67 -7.63
C GLY A 59 23.69 0.91 -8.93
N GLU A 60 22.75 0.91 -9.87
CA GLU A 60 22.94 0.29 -11.20
C GLU A 60 24.10 0.92 -11.97
N VAL A 61 24.20 2.26 -12.00
CA VAL A 61 25.32 2.96 -12.65
C VAL A 61 26.65 2.61 -11.96
N LEU A 62 26.67 2.60 -10.63
CA LEU A 62 27.87 2.26 -9.87
C LEU A 62 28.33 0.81 -10.11
N SER A 63 27.37 -0.11 -10.28
CA SER A 63 27.64 -1.52 -10.62
C SER A 63 28.35 -1.69 -11.96
N GLN A 64 28.09 -0.80 -12.93
CA GLN A 64 28.73 -0.82 -14.24
C GLN A 64 30.17 -0.32 -14.19
N ILE A 65 30.48 0.57 -13.22
CA ILE A 65 31.82 1.13 -13.03
C ILE A 65 32.69 0.16 -12.23
N ASP A 66 32.14 -0.38 -11.14
CA ASP A 66 32.81 -1.37 -10.30
C ASP A 66 31.78 -2.35 -9.71
N PRO A 67 31.70 -3.58 -10.26
CA PRO A 67 30.76 -4.59 -9.78
C PRO A 67 30.97 -4.97 -8.30
N SER A 68 32.17 -4.74 -7.75
CA SER A 68 32.48 -5.11 -6.37
C SER A 68 31.73 -4.26 -5.33
N LEU A 69 31.28 -3.06 -5.73
CA LEU A 69 30.53 -2.12 -4.89
C LEU A 69 29.09 -2.56 -4.63
N MET A 70 28.55 -3.45 -5.47
CA MET A 70 27.19 -3.98 -5.38
C MET A 70 27.14 -5.42 -4.87
N GLN A 71 28.24 -5.93 -4.31
CA GLN A 71 28.21 -7.22 -3.63
C GLN A 71 27.30 -7.15 -2.39
N PRO A 72 26.59 -8.23 -2.03
CA PRO A 72 25.70 -8.26 -0.86
C PRO A 72 26.37 -7.83 0.45
N ALA A 73 27.70 -7.96 0.53
CA ALA A 73 28.52 -7.57 1.68
C ALA A 73 28.67 -6.05 1.89
N THR A 74 28.47 -5.22 0.85
CA THR A 74 28.60 -3.75 0.96
C THR A 74 27.35 -3.07 1.50
N GLY A 75 26.23 -3.81 1.60
CA GLY A 75 24.93 -3.32 2.07
C GLY A 75 24.18 -2.43 1.06
N LEU A 76 24.83 -1.95 0.01
CA LEU A 76 24.25 -1.01 -0.96
C LEU A 76 23.14 -1.65 -1.80
N GLU A 77 23.33 -2.91 -2.24
CA GLU A 77 22.32 -3.67 -2.99
C GLU A 77 21.08 -3.97 -2.14
N VAL A 78 21.28 -4.26 -0.85
CA VAL A 78 20.21 -4.53 0.13
C VAL A 78 19.39 -3.26 0.38
N ILE A 79 20.04 -2.10 0.52
CA ILE A 79 19.35 -0.80 0.69
C ILE A 79 18.55 -0.43 -0.56
N ALA A 80 19.09 -0.66 -1.77
CA ALA A 80 18.41 -0.35 -3.02
C ALA A 80 17.17 -1.25 -3.26
N SER A 81 17.30 -2.57 -3.08
CA SER A 81 16.25 -3.56 -3.34
C SER A 81 15.13 -3.56 -2.28
N ILE A 82 15.48 -3.62 -0.98
CA ILE A 82 14.47 -3.53 0.10
C ILE A 82 13.81 -2.15 0.08
N GLY A 83 14.58 -1.10 -0.27
CA GLY A 83 14.09 0.26 -0.37
C GLY A 83 12.90 0.40 -1.30
N VAL A 84 13.06 0.07 -2.59
CA VAL A 84 11.99 0.31 -3.59
C VAL A 84 10.80 -0.61 -3.38
N THR A 85 11.02 -1.93 -3.28
CA THR A 85 9.93 -2.90 -3.14
C THR A 85 9.15 -2.69 -1.84
N GLY A 86 9.87 -2.48 -0.73
CA GLY A 86 9.25 -2.30 0.59
C GLY A 86 8.44 -1.01 0.68
N ILE A 87 9.00 0.12 0.21
CA ILE A 87 8.31 1.41 0.22
C ILE A 87 7.06 1.36 -0.68
N CYS A 88 7.16 0.76 -1.86
CA CYS A 88 6.03 0.64 -2.77
C CYS A 88 4.92 -0.27 -2.20
N ALA A 89 5.27 -1.37 -1.53
CA ALA A 89 4.29 -2.25 -0.88
C ALA A 89 3.55 -1.55 0.27
N LEU A 90 4.27 -0.80 1.11
CA LEU A 90 3.68 0.01 2.17
C LEU A 90 2.77 1.11 1.62
N CYS A 91 3.21 1.80 0.58
CA CYS A 91 2.40 2.82 -0.08
C CYS A 91 1.14 2.21 -0.70
N LEU A 92 1.26 1.09 -1.43
CA LEU A 92 0.11 0.40 -2.02
C LEU A 92 -0.91 -0.01 -0.95
N TRP A 93 -0.46 -0.55 0.18
CA TRP A 93 -1.34 -0.89 1.29
C TRP A 93 -2.09 0.34 1.82
N ASN A 94 -1.39 1.45 2.07
CA ASN A 94 -2.01 2.68 2.55
C ASN A 94 -3.05 3.23 1.56
N GLU A 95 -2.76 3.23 0.25
CA GLU A 95 -3.70 3.71 -0.76
C GLU A 95 -4.95 2.82 -0.86
N LEU A 96 -4.80 1.50 -0.74
CA LEU A 96 -5.95 0.58 -0.71
C LEU A 96 -6.85 0.84 0.50
N VAL A 97 -6.26 1.06 1.68
CA VAL A 97 -7.02 1.42 2.88
C VAL A 97 -7.77 2.74 2.68
N SER A 98 -7.10 3.77 2.16
CA SER A 98 -7.73 5.07 1.89
C SER A 98 -8.86 4.99 0.86
N VAL A 99 -8.71 4.19 -0.21
CA VAL A 99 -9.78 3.96 -1.20
C VAL A 99 -11.00 3.35 -0.52
N VAL A 100 -10.79 2.32 0.32
CA VAL A 100 -11.88 1.66 1.05
C VAL A 100 -12.58 2.64 1.99
N GLU A 101 -11.83 3.45 2.74
CA GLU A 101 -12.38 4.48 3.61
C GLU A 101 -13.25 5.49 2.84
N ASN A 102 -12.74 5.99 1.71
CA ASN A 102 -13.46 6.92 0.85
C ASN A 102 -14.74 6.30 0.28
N LEU A 103 -14.68 5.05 -0.18
CA LEU A 103 -15.85 4.32 -0.71
C LEU A 103 -16.91 4.05 0.37
N CYS A 104 -16.50 3.68 1.58
CA CYS A 104 -17.40 3.50 2.72
C CYS A 104 -18.09 4.81 3.13
N ALA A 105 -17.39 5.94 3.07
CA ALA A 105 -17.98 7.25 3.34
C ALA A 105 -18.95 7.70 2.22
N ILE A 106 -18.66 7.36 0.96
CA ILE A 106 -19.56 7.61 -0.18
C ILE A 106 -20.82 6.74 -0.07
N ASN A 107 -20.68 5.46 0.24
CA ASN A 107 -21.79 4.53 0.36
C ASN A 107 -21.68 3.70 1.66
N PRO A 108 -22.36 4.12 2.74
CA PRO A 108 -22.32 3.44 4.03
C PRO A 108 -22.80 1.98 3.99
N ASP A 109 -23.64 1.61 3.03
CA ASP A 109 -24.10 0.22 2.87
C ASP A 109 -22.94 -0.73 2.53
N ILE A 110 -21.87 -0.23 1.92
CA ILE A 110 -20.65 -0.99 1.66
C ILE A 110 -19.97 -1.34 2.99
N ASN A 111 -19.86 -0.37 3.91
CA ASN A 111 -19.27 -0.59 5.23
C ASN A 111 -20.03 -1.68 6.00
N ASP A 112 -21.37 -1.63 5.93
CA ASP A 112 -22.25 -2.61 6.58
C ASP A 112 -22.08 -4.02 6.00
N LYS A 113 -22.01 -4.16 4.66
CA LYS A 113 -21.81 -5.45 4.00
C LYS A 113 -20.41 -6.00 4.21
N LEU A 114 -19.39 -5.14 4.17
CA LEU A 114 -18.00 -5.49 4.39
C LEU A 114 -17.79 -5.96 5.84
N GLY A 115 -18.32 -5.22 6.82
CA GLY A 115 -18.29 -5.61 8.23
C GLY A 115 -19.00 -6.94 8.50
N ARG A 116 -20.10 -7.23 7.80
CA ARG A 116 -20.78 -8.54 7.88
C ARG A 116 -19.93 -9.67 7.28
N ALA A 117 -19.25 -9.43 6.16
CA ALA A 117 -18.36 -10.42 5.54
C ALA A 117 -17.20 -10.81 6.48
N PHE A 118 -16.60 -9.83 7.15
CA PHE A 118 -15.56 -10.09 8.15
C PHE A 118 -16.08 -10.88 9.35
N LYS A 119 -17.20 -10.48 9.94
CA LYS A 119 -17.82 -11.20 11.07
C LYS A 119 -18.21 -12.65 10.72
N ASN A 120 -18.67 -12.89 9.49
CA ASN A 120 -19.00 -14.25 9.04
C ASN A 120 -17.75 -15.13 8.91
N THR A 121 -16.63 -14.54 8.50
CA THR A 121 -15.35 -15.25 8.39
C THR A 121 -14.81 -15.66 9.76
N GLU A 122 -14.89 -14.78 10.76
CA GLU A 122 -14.50 -15.08 12.15
C GLU A 122 -15.35 -16.23 12.74
N ARG A 123 -16.67 -16.18 12.54
CA ARG A 123 -17.57 -17.26 13.00
C ARG A 123 -17.29 -18.60 12.32
N GLU A 124 -16.93 -18.62 11.04
CA GLU A 124 -16.54 -19.85 10.36
C GLU A 124 -15.21 -20.40 10.89
N GLN A 125 -14.26 -19.53 11.25
CA GLN A 125 -13.00 -19.94 11.86
C GLN A 125 -13.23 -20.50 13.27
N GLU A 126 -14.02 -19.83 14.11
CA GLU A 126 -14.43 -20.32 15.43
C GLU A 126 -15.19 -21.65 15.35
N ALA A 127 -16.11 -21.80 14.40
CA ALA A 127 -16.82 -23.06 14.20
C ALA A 127 -15.88 -24.19 13.78
N LYS A 128 -14.88 -23.91 12.93
CA LYS A 128 -13.87 -24.91 12.50
C LYS A 128 -12.95 -25.33 13.65
N THR A 129 -12.54 -24.42 14.53
CA THR A 129 -11.74 -24.77 15.73
C THR A 129 -12.57 -25.49 16.79
N LEU A 130 -13.88 -25.27 16.87
CA LEU A 130 -14.78 -26.03 17.75
C LEU A 130 -15.05 -27.45 17.24
N ILE A 131 -15.09 -27.65 15.92
CA ILE A 131 -15.32 -28.97 15.29
C ILE A 131 -14.03 -29.81 15.23
N ASP A 132 -12.85 -29.17 15.16
CA ASP A 132 -11.55 -29.84 15.13
C ASP A 132 -10.51 -29.03 15.95
N PRO A 133 -10.46 -29.24 17.29
CA PRO A 133 -9.58 -28.48 18.17
C PRO A 133 -8.08 -28.75 17.94
N ASN A 134 -7.72 -29.72 17.10
CA ASN A 134 -6.33 -30.10 16.82
C ASN A 134 -5.79 -29.57 15.49
N LYS A 135 -6.61 -28.87 14.68
CA LYS A 135 -6.18 -28.25 13.41
C LYS A 135 -5.71 -26.79 13.52
N GLY A 136 -5.84 -26.16 14.69
CA GLY A 136 -5.38 -24.78 14.91
C GLY A 136 -3.87 -24.60 15.06
N GLY A 137 -3.09 -25.71 15.08
CA GLY A 137 -1.66 -25.69 15.38
C GLY A 137 -0.71 -25.73 14.19
N GLU A 138 -1.17 -25.87 12.95
CA GLU A 138 -0.29 -26.11 11.79
C GLU A 138 -0.07 -24.90 10.87
N ALA A 139 -0.56 -23.70 11.23
CA ALA A 139 -0.44 -22.51 10.36
C ALA A 139 0.78 -21.62 10.65
N HIS A 140 1.67 -21.99 11.59
CA HIS A 140 2.91 -21.26 11.85
C HIS A 140 4.05 -22.22 12.19
N ALA A 141 4.67 -22.78 11.14
CA ALA A 141 6.02 -23.36 11.17
C ALA A 141 6.78 -22.87 9.93
#